data_AF-M5E2J5-F1
#
_entry.id   AF-M5E2J5-F1
#
_cell.length_a   1.000
_cell.length_b   1.000
_cell.length_c   1.000
_cell.angle_alpha   90.00
_cell.angle_beta   90.00
_cell.angle_gamma   90.00
#
_symmetry.space_group_name_H-M   'P 1'
#
loop_
_entity.id
_entity.type
_entity.pdbx_description
1 polymer ?
#
loop_
_entity_poly.entity_id
_entity_poly.type
_entity_poly.pdbx_seq_one_letter_code
_entity_poly.pdbx_strand_id
1 'polypeptide(L)'
;MILDKIVEHKKKEVKELKQKRRSLKEKLAADQISLLAEIKKASPSKGLIQPNFNPAAQLKAYEQAGAAGISVLTDQKFFQGSNQILQQMRELTELPILRKEFIIDPLQIYESFFIGADLVLKLQLF
;
A
#
# COMPACT_ATOMS: atom_id res chain seq x y z
N MET A 1 -35.61 11.78 -18.67
CA MET A 1 -34.84 12.32 -19.82
C MET A 1 -33.60 11.46 -20.07
N ILE A 2 -32.92 11.56 -21.22
CA ILE A 2 -31.70 10.77 -21.50
C ILE A 2 -30.57 11.09 -20.51
N LEU A 3 -30.49 12.34 -20.05
CA LEU A 3 -29.52 12.78 -19.04
C LEU A 3 -29.64 12.00 -17.73
N ASP A 4 -30.86 11.71 -17.27
CA ASP A 4 -31.07 10.95 -16.03
C ASP A 4 -30.49 9.54 -16.12
N LYS A 5 -30.66 8.87 -17.28
CA LYS A 5 -30.09 7.54 -17.52
C LYS A 5 -28.55 7.58 -17.52
N ILE A 6 -27.95 8.61 -18.11
CA ILE A 6 -26.49 8.82 -18.12
C ILE A 6 -25.97 9.02 -16.69
N VAL A 7 -26.63 9.89 -15.91
CA VAL A 7 -26.24 10.17 -14.52
C VAL A 7 -26.37 8.92 -13.65
N GLU A 8 -27.45 8.14 -13.79
CA GLU A 8 -27.61 6.87 -13.06
C GLU A 8 -26.55 5.84 -13.42
N HIS A 9 -26.13 5.76 -14.69
CA HIS A 9 -25.02 4.90 -15.09
C HIS A 9 -23.69 5.39 -14.49
N LYS A 10 -23.40 6.70 -14.56
CA LYS A 10 -22.18 7.29 -13.97
C LYS A 10 -22.10 7.08 -12.46
N LYS A 11 -23.23 7.11 -11.75
CA LYS A 11 -23.27 6.76 -10.31
C LYS A 11 -22.81 5.33 -10.05
N LYS A 12 -23.10 4.37 -10.95
CA LYS A 12 -22.64 2.97 -10.84
C LYS A 12 -21.13 2.87 -11.07
N GLU A 13 -20.62 3.47 -12.14
CA GLU A 13 -19.17 3.51 -12.42
C GLU A 13 -18.39 4.18 -11.27
N VAL A 14 -18.87 5.31 -10.74
CA VAL A 14 -18.25 5.97 -9.59
C VAL A 14 -18.32 5.11 -8.32
N LYS A 15 -19.39 4.31 -8.15
CA LYS A 15 -19.49 3.39 -7.01
C LYS A 15 -18.45 2.27 -7.10
N GLU A 16 -18.16 1.77 -8.29
CA GLU A 16 -17.09 0.79 -8.54
C GLU A 16 -15.71 1.39 -8.23
N LEU A 17 -15.45 2.65 -8.63
CA LEU A 17 -14.22 3.35 -8.27
C LEU A 17 -14.06 3.57 -6.75
N LYS A 18 -15.17 3.64 -6.01
CA LYS A 18 -15.20 3.78 -4.55
C LYS A 18 -15.10 2.44 -3.80
N GLN A 19 -14.72 1.35 -4.47
CA GLN A 19 -14.64 0.03 -3.84
C GLN A 19 -13.82 0.05 -2.54
N LYS A 20 -14.33 -0.65 -1.52
CA LYS A 20 -13.74 -0.69 -0.18
C LYS A 20 -12.32 -1.25 -0.25
N ARG A 21 -11.38 -0.54 0.36
CA ARG A 21 -9.98 -0.98 0.54
C ARG A 21 -9.88 -2.07 1.60
N ARG A 22 -8.77 -2.82 1.59
CA ARG A 22 -8.53 -3.88 2.57
C ARG A 22 -8.24 -3.28 3.93
N SER A 23 -8.95 -3.74 4.95
CA SER A 23 -8.90 -3.15 6.29
C SER A 23 -7.82 -3.82 7.14
N LEU A 24 -6.76 -3.10 7.47
CA LEU A 24 -5.80 -3.58 8.48
C LEU A 24 -6.45 -3.64 9.87
N LYS A 25 -7.42 -2.77 10.18
CA LYS A 25 -8.13 -2.77 11.46
C LYS A 25 -8.81 -4.11 11.74
N GLU A 26 -9.37 -4.75 10.72
CA GLU A 26 -10.01 -6.06 10.85
C GLU A 26 -8.97 -7.16 11.18
N LYS A 27 -7.75 -7.05 10.64
CA LYS A 27 -6.63 -7.96 10.95
C LYS A 27 -6.04 -7.74 12.35
N LEU A 28 -5.96 -6.49 12.79
CA LEU A 28 -5.44 -6.10 14.10
C LEU A 28 -6.40 -6.36 15.27
N ALA A 29 -7.67 -6.68 15.00
CA ALA A 29 -8.68 -6.93 16.03
C ALA A 29 -8.54 -8.29 16.72
N ALA A 30 -7.69 -9.18 16.20
CA ALA A 30 -7.45 -10.48 16.82
C ALA A 30 -6.61 -10.35 18.10
N ASP A 31 -6.86 -11.19 19.09
CA ASP A 31 -6.13 -11.24 20.37
C ASP A 31 -4.77 -11.96 20.22
N GLN A 32 -3.99 -11.53 19.24
CA GLN A 32 -2.67 -12.08 18.92
C GLN A 32 -1.76 -10.98 18.39
N ILE A 33 -0.45 -11.19 18.52
CA ILE A 33 0.54 -10.28 17.93
C ILE A 33 0.35 -10.28 16.41
N SER A 34 0.10 -9.09 15.87
CA SER A 34 -0.06 -8.87 14.43
C SER A 34 1.20 -8.23 13.85
N LEU A 35 1.72 -8.80 12.76
CA LEU A 35 2.92 -8.32 12.09
C LEU A 35 2.57 -7.56 10.81
N LEU A 36 3.05 -6.32 10.70
CA LEU A 36 3.12 -5.58 9.44
C LEU A 36 4.54 -5.72 8.88
N ALA A 37 4.71 -6.59 7.88
CA ALA A 37 6.03 -6.92 7.34
C ALA A 37 6.49 -5.90 6.29
N GLU A 38 7.72 -5.41 6.37
CA GLU A 38 8.22 -4.33 5.51
C GLU A 38 9.12 -4.83 4.38
N ILE A 39 8.74 -4.52 3.14
CA ILE A 39 9.54 -4.73 1.94
C ILE A 39 10.42 -3.50 1.73
N LYS A 40 11.74 -3.65 1.96
CA LYS A 40 12.71 -2.55 1.95
C LYS A 40 14.04 -2.96 1.31
N LYS A 41 14.51 -2.17 0.34
CA LYS A 41 15.79 -2.40 -0.37
C LYS A 41 16.98 -1.76 0.34
N ALA A 42 16.85 -0.50 0.73
CA ALA A 42 17.90 0.28 1.37
C ALA A 42 17.34 1.20 2.46
N SER A 43 18.23 1.84 3.22
CA SER A 43 17.88 2.93 4.14
C SER A 43 19.06 3.89 4.32
N PRO A 44 18.84 5.16 4.69
CA PRO A 44 19.93 6.11 4.96
C PRO A 44 20.95 5.61 5.99
N SER A 45 20.46 4.96 7.05
CA SER A 45 21.31 4.53 8.17
C SER A 45 22.14 3.28 7.87
N LYS A 46 21.66 2.40 6.98
CA LYS A 46 22.30 1.10 6.72
C LYS A 46 22.80 0.95 5.27
N GLY A 47 22.56 1.93 4.40
CA GLY A 47 22.81 1.79 2.97
C GLY A 47 21.94 0.67 2.35
N LEU A 48 22.53 -0.11 1.45
CA LEU A 48 21.89 -1.24 0.79
C LEU A 48 21.70 -2.40 1.78
N ILE A 49 20.44 -2.82 2.00
CA ILE A 49 20.07 -3.90 2.93
C ILE A 49 19.93 -5.22 2.18
N GLN A 50 19.30 -5.19 1.01
CA GLN A 50 19.04 -6.38 0.20
C GLN A 50 19.57 -6.16 -1.23
N PRO A 51 20.79 -6.63 -1.55
CA PRO A 51 21.36 -6.54 -2.89
C PRO A 51 20.53 -7.28 -3.94
N ASN A 52 20.05 -8.48 -3.60
CA ASN A 52 19.20 -9.31 -4.45
C ASN A 52 17.73 -9.01 -4.18
N PHE A 53 17.32 -7.78 -4.48
CA PHE A 53 15.99 -7.28 -4.13
C PHE A 53 14.89 -7.91 -4.99
N ASN A 54 14.23 -8.94 -4.43
CA ASN A 54 13.06 -9.59 -5.03
C ASN A 54 11.82 -9.37 -4.13
N PRO A 55 11.04 -8.31 -4.37
CA PRO A 55 9.89 -7.97 -3.53
C PRO A 55 8.78 -9.02 -3.59
N ALA A 56 8.56 -9.66 -4.74
CA ALA A 56 7.53 -10.70 -4.89
C ALA A 56 7.85 -11.95 -4.05
N ALA A 57 9.12 -12.35 -4.00
CA ALA A 57 9.56 -13.45 -3.13
C ALA A 57 9.40 -13.11 -1.64
N GLN A 58 9.72 -11.87 -1.23
CA GLN A 58 9.52 -11.42 0.15
C GLN A 58 8.04 -11.39 0.52
N LEU A 59 7.18 -10.85 -0.35
CA LEU A 59 5.73 -10.82 -0.17
C LEU A 59 5.19 -12.23 0.09
N LYS A 60 5.54 -13.19 -0.78
CA LYS A 60 5.10 -14.59 -0.63
C LYS A 60 5.56 -15.19 0.70
N ALA A 61 6.80 -14.93 1.10
CA ALA A 61 7.33 -15.40 2.39
C ALA A 61 6.58 -14.77 3.58
N TYR A 62 6.25 -13.47 3.51
CA TYR A 62 5.50 -12.77 4.55
C TYR A 62 4.06 -13.26 4.66
N GLU A 63 3.39 -13.52 3.53
CA GLU A 63 2.06 -14.13 3.52
C GLU A 63 2.07 -15.52 4.16
N GLN A 64 3.04 -16.36 3.78
CA GLN A 64 3.20 -17.71 4.36
C GLN A 64 3.50 -17.67 5.86
N ALA A 65 4.24 -16.66 6.32
CA ALA A 65 4.52 -16.45 7.74
C ALA A 65 3.35 -15.83 8.53
N GLY A 66 2.22 -15.52 7.87
CA GLY A 66 1.02 -15.00 8.53
C GLY A 66 1.04 -13.49 8.80
N ALA A 67 1.74 -12.70 7.98
CA ALA A 67 1.69 -11.25 8.09
C ALA A 67 0.25 -10.71 8.02
N ALA A 68 -0.09 -9.79 8.92
CA ALA A 68 -1.39 -9.12 8.96
C ALA A 68 -1.55 -8.09 7.83
N GLY A 69 -0.43 -7.61 7.31
CA GLY A 69 -0.33 -6.69 6.18
C GLY A 69 1.13 -6.54 5.75
N ILE A 70 1.33 -5.78 4.67
CA ILE A 70 2.67 -5.42 4.21
C ILE A 70 2.87 -3.90 4.20
N SER A 71 4.11 -3.48 4.41
CA SER A 71 4.58 -2.10 4.26
C SER A 71 5.56 -2.05 3.09
N VAL A 72 5.31 -1.18 2.12
CA VAL A 72 6.16 -1.02 0.93
C VAL A 72 6.77 0.37 0.92
N LEU A 73 8.09 0.46 0.90
CA LEU A 73 8.81 1.72 0.74
C LEU A 73 8.67 2.22 -0.70
N THR A 74 8.21 3.46 -0.86
CA THR A 74 8.11 4.10 -2.18
C THR A 74 9.14 5.20 -2.44
N ASP A 75 9.86 5.63 -1.40
CA ASP A 75 10.88 6.68 -1.53
C ASP A 75 12.06 6.17 -2.38
N GLN A 76 12.31 6.86 -3.48
CA GLN A 76 13.33 6.44 -4.45
C GLN A 76 14.74 6.82 -4.01
N LYS A 77 14.93 8.01 -3.44
CA LYS A 77 16.26 8.60 -3.23
C LYS A 77 17.01 7.98 -2.05
N PHE A 78 16.31 7.79 -0.94
CA PHE A 78 16.88 7.40 0.34
C PHE A 78 16.66 5.91 0.66
N PHE A 79 15.55 5.34 0.17
CA PHE A 79 15.19 3.94 0.42
C PHE A 79 15.28 3.03 -0.82
N GLN A 80 15.50 3.61 -2.01
CA GLN A 80 15.51 2.89 -3.30
C GLN A 80 14.23 2.06 -3.53
N GLY A 81 13.11 2.58 -3.05
CA GLY A 81 11.76 2.07 -3.31
C GLY A 81 11.18 2.60 -4.62
N SER A 82 9.93 2.25 -4.90
CA SER A 82 9.18 2.83 -6.02
C SER A 82 7.67 2.57 -5.91
N ASN A 83 6.88 3.45 -6.54
CA ASN A 83 5.44 3.22 -6.68
C ASN A 83 5.13 1.97 -7.50
N GLN A 84 5.97 1.63 -8.50
CA GLN A 84 5.80 0.45 -9.34
C GLN A 84 5.92 -0.85 -8.53
N ILE A 85 6.83 -0.91 -7.54
CA ILE A 85 6.93 -2.05 -6.63
C ILE A 85 5.62 -2.21 -5.86
N LEU A 86 5.05 -1.11 -5.35
CA LEU A 86 3.77 -1.17 -4.62
C LEU A 86 2.64 -1.68 -5.52
N GLN A 87 2.53 -1.18 -6.75
CA GLN A 87 1.54 -1.65 -7.73
C GLN A 87 1.69 -3.14 -8.03
N GLN A 88 2.93 -3.61 -8.25
CA GLN A 88 3.23 -5.04 -8.43
C GLN A 88 2.81 -5.86 -7.21
N MET A 89 3.09 -5.39 -5.99
CA MET A 89 2.66 -6.11 -4.78
C MET A 89 1.14 -6.16 -4.66
N ARG A 90 0.44 -5.08 -5.04
CA ARG A 90 -1.03 -5.04 -5.03
C ARG A 90 -1.64 -6.09 -5.95
N GLU A 91 -1.05 -6.34 -7.10
CA GLU A 91 -1.50 -7.38 -8.05
C GLU A 91 -1.29 -8.81 -7.51
N LEU A 92 -0.39 -9.00 -6.55
CA LEU A 92 0.05 -10.32 -6.09
C LEU A 92 -0.56 -10.78 -4.75
N THR A 93 -1.17 -9.88 -3.97
CA THR A 93 -1.67 -10.18 -2.63
C THR A 93 -3.08 -9.67 -2.41
N GLU A 94 -3.76 -10.19 -1.38
CA GLU A 94 -4.99 -9.65 -0.80
C GLU A 94 -4.77 -9.01 0.57
N LEU A 95 -3.53 -8.96 1.05
CA LEU A 95 -3.19 -8.28 2.30
C LEU A 95 -3.39 -6.76 2.18
N PRO A 96 -3.71 -6.07 3.30
CA PRO A 96 -3.62 -4.62 3.38
C PRO A 96 -2.19 -4.15 3.12
N ILE A 97 -2.05 -3.13 2.27
CA ILE A 97 -0.75 -2.53 1.92
C ILE A 97 -0.65 -1.12 2.48
N LEU A 98 0.35 -0.90 3.33
CA LEU A 98 0.81 0.41 3.76
C LEU A 98 1.80 0.97 2.74
N ARG A 99 1.51 2.14 2.18
CA ARG A 99 2.53 2.96 1.51
C ARG A 99 3.40 3.63 2.58
N LYS A 100 4.65 3.18 2.69
CA LYS A 100 5.64 3.77 3.58
C LYS A 100 6.38 4.88 2.84
N GLU A 101 5.97 6.10 3.10
CA GLU A 101 6.47 7.30 2.45
C GLU A 101 6.48 8.49 3.40
N PHE A 102 7.27 9.52 3.08
CA PHE A 102 7.23 10.83 3.70
C PHE A 102 6.14 11.66 3.00
N ILE A 103 4.92 11.56 3.54
CA ILE A 103 3.77 12.33 3.04
C ILE A 103 3.80 13.73 3.64
N ILE A 104 3.96 14.72 2.76
CA ILE A 104 3.99 16.14 3.08
C ILE A 104 2.85 16.92 2.41
N ASP A 105 2.16 16.33 1.43
CA ASP A 105 1.06 16.95 0.69
C ASP A 105 -0.15 15.99 0.55
N PRO A 106 -1.40 16.46 0.70
CA PRO A 106 -2.60 15.65 0.48
C PRO A 106 -2.65 14.96 -0.89
N LEU A 107 -2.02 15.51 -1.92
CA LEU A 107 -1.87 14.89 -3.23
C LEU A 107 -1.25 13.49 -3.13
N GLN A 108 -0.29 13.28 -2.23
CA GLN A 108 0.33 11.97 -2.02
C GLN A 108 -0.66 10.97 -1.42
N ILE A 109 -1.70 11.41 -0.69
CA ILE A 109 -2.76 10.52 -0.20
C ILE A 109 -3.60 10.01 -1.38
N TYR A 110 -3.97 10.91 -2.31
CA TYR A 110 -4.67 10.52 -3.53
C TYR A 110 -3.81 9.61 -4.42
N GLU A 111 -2.53 9.95 -4.61
CA GLU A 111 -1.59 9.10 -5.33
C GLU A 111 -1.54 7.69 -4.70
N SER A 112 -1.45 7.60 -3.37
CA SER A 112 -1.44 6.32 -2.63
C SER A 112 -2.69 5.48 -2.95
N PHE A 113 -3.86 6.11 -3.01
CA PHE A 113 -5.09 5.44 -3.42
C PHE A 113 -4.98 4.90 -4.86
N PHE A 114 -4.53 5.72 -5.81
CA PHE A 114 -4.44 5.30 -7.22
C PHE A 114 -3.41 4.20 -7.46
N ILE A 115 -2.30 4.17 -6.71
CA ILE A 115 -1.28 3.12 -6.86
C ILE A 115 -1.62 1.82 -6.11
N GLY A 116 -2.73 1.78 -5.36
CA GLY A 116 -3.23 0.55 -4.77
C GLY A 116 -3.03 0.40 -3.26
N ALA A 117 -2.52 1.42 -2.56
CA ALA A 117 -2.32 1.37 -1.12
C ALA A 117 -3.66 1.39 -0.37
N ASP A 118 -3.73 0.66 0.74
CA ASP A 118 -4.87 0.66 1.67
C ASP A 118 -4.63 1.60 2.86
N LEU A 119 -3.36 1.79 3.22
CA LEU A 119 -2.93 2.68 4.30
C LEU A 119 -1.80 3.59 3.84
N VAL A 120 -1.64 4.70 4.56
CA VAL A 120 -0.54 5.64 4.37
C VAL A 120 0.18 5.90 5.69
N LEU A 121 1.51 6.05 5.64
CA LEU A 121 2.26 6.54 6.78
C LEU A 121 2.06 8.06 6.87
N LYS A 122 1.53 8.54 8.00
CA LYS A 122 1.55 9.96 8.34
C LYS A 122 2.58 10.18 9.45
N LEU A 123 3.50 11.10 9.21
CA LEU A 123 4.44 11.57 10.22
C LEU A 123 3.92 12.93 10.73
N GLN A 124 3.90 13.11 12.05
CA GLN A 124 3.70 14.43 12.63
C GLN A 124 4.97 15.24 12.37
N LEU A 125 4.91 16.16 11.42
CA LEU A 125 5.97 17.12 11.17
C LEU A 125 5.55 18.44 11.83
N PHE A 126 6.31 18.86 12.84
CA PHE A 126 6.21 20.09 13.64
C PHE A 126 4.80 20.54 14.01
#